data_AF-A0A9R1UHV6-F1
#
_entry.id   AF-A0A9R1UHV6-F1
#
_cell.length_a   1.000
_cell.length_b   1.000
_cell.length_c   1.000
_cell.angle_alpha   90.00
_cell.angle_beta   90.00
_cell.angle_gamma   90.00
#
_symmetry.space_group_name_H-M   'P 1'
#
loop_
_entity.id
_entity.type
_entity.pdbx_description
1 polymer ?
#
loop_
_entity_poly.entity_id
_entity_poly.type
_entity_poly.pdbx_seq_one_letter_code
_entity_poly.pdbx_strand_id
1 'polypeptide(L)'
;MYCKRLKGQKWNLAICPSIRRKIVDMRRHLRYWHVIASGVQQFEMRSVHEVYDVYLNQRACACRGWQLCGIPCVHAMVAISYLNENVEDYVATWFRTQMFGNCYKYTIKPLNGSEMRPSYMSRTIFVAPGSWYPWTRRVEGLTRRVEAG
;
A
#
# COMPACT_ATOMS: atom_id res chain seq x y z
N MET A 1 -14.37 -4.10 12.53
CA MET A 1 -13.15 -3.31 12.86
C MET A 1 -12.71 -3.44 14.32
N TYR A 2 -13.63 -3.51 15.29
CA TYR A 2 -13.31 -3.72 16.71
C TYR A 2 -12.33 -4.89 16.98
N CYS A 3 -12.55 -6.06 16.37
CA CYS A 3 -11.65 -7.22 16.53
C CYS A 3 -10.23 -6.97 16.00
N LYS A 4 -10.04 -6.09 15.01
CA LYS A 4 -8.70 -5.73 14.50
C LYS A 4 -7.98 -4.84 15.50
N ARG A 5 -8.68 -3.87 16.12
CA ARG A 5 -8.14 -3.04 17.21
C ARG A 5 -7.66 -3.89 18.39
N LEU A 6 -8.51 -4.80 18.88
CA LEU A 6 -8.14 -5.71 19.98
C LEU A 6 -6.94 -6.60 19.64
N LYS A 7 -6.82 -7.06 18.39
CA LYS A 7 -5.65 -7.81 17.93
C LYS A 7 -4.38 -6.95 17.97
N GLY A 8 -4.46 -5.72 17.46
CA GLY A 8 -3.33 -4.79 17.44
C GLY A 8 -2.83 -4.38 18.83
N GLN A 9 -3.75 -4.20 19.79
CA GLN A 9 -3.41 -3.86 21.19
C GLN A 9 -2.59 -4.93 21.90
N LYS A 10 -2.65 -6.19 21.44
CA LYS A 10 -1.88 -7.30 22.02
C LYS A 10 -0.43 -7.35 21.51
N TRP A 11 -0.06 -6.53 20.53
CA TRP A 11 1.26 -6.59 19.92
C TRP A 11 2.25 -5.68 20.64
N ASN A 12 3.30 -6.27 21.22
CA ASN A 12 4.43 -5.55 21.83
C ASN A 12 5.60 -5.34 20.84
N LEU A 13 5.31 -5.24 19.53
CA LEU A 13 6.30 -5.19 18.46
C LEU A 13 6.31 -3.83 17.77
N ALA A 14 7.48 -3.38 17.30
CA ALA A 14 7.60 -2.15 16.51
C ALA A 14 6.87 -2.24 15.16
N ILE A 15 6.97 -3.40 14.49
CA ILE A 15 6.31 -3.69 13.21
C ILE A 15 5.19 -4.73 13.36
N CYS A 16 4.22 -4.70 12.43
CA CYS A 16 3.13 -5.68 12.41
C CYS A 16 3.67 -7.12 12.32
N PRO A 17 3.14 -8.08 13.10
CA PRO A 17 3.64 -9.46 13.12
C PRO A 17 3.61 -10.17 11.76
N SER A 18 2.66 -9.83 10.89
CA SER A 18 2.59 -10.38 9.52
C SER A 18 3.78 -9.97 8.66
N ILE A 19 4.25 -8.73 8.82
CA ILE A 19 5.40 -8.21 8.08
C ILE A 19 6.68 -8.83 8.62
N ARG A 20 6.80 -8.93 9.95
CA ARG A 20 7.92 -9.62 10.59
C ARG A 20 8.05 -11.06 10.10
N ARG A 21 6.94 -11.79 10.01
CA ARG A 21 6.91 -13.15 9.45
C ARG A 21 7.42 -13.18 8.01
N LYS A 22 6.93 -12.27 7.17
CA LYS A 22 7.38 -12.16 5.77
C LYS A 22 8.89 -11.92 5.66
N ILE A 23 9.45 -11.06 6.52
CA ILE A 23 10.90 -10.83 6.59
C ILE A 23 11.63 -12.12 6.97
N VAL A 24 11.16 -12.83 8.01
CA VAL A 24 11.76 -14.10 8.45
C VAL A 24 11.72 -15.16 7.34
N ASP A 25 10.62 -15.25 6.60
CA ASP A 25 10.50 -16.18 5.48
C ASP A 25 11.49 -15.84 4.35
N MET A 26 11.61 -14.55 4.02
CA MET A 26 12.55 -14.06 3.01
C MET A 26 14.03 -14.27 3.39
N ARG A 27 14.37 -14.36 4.69
CA ARG A 27 15.76 -14.60 5.14
C ARG A 27 16.36 -15.87 4.56
N ARG A 28 15.54 -16.88 4.25
CA ARG A 28 16.02 -18.13 3.64
C ARG A 28 16.65 -17.89 2.27
N HIS A 29 16.24 -16.85 1.56
CA HIS A 29 16.74 -16.56 0.22
C HIS A 29 18.02 -15.72 0.18
N LEU A 30 18.47 -15.19 1.32
CA LEU A 30 19.67 -14.32 1.36
C LEU A 30 20.93 -15.04 0.87
N ARG A 31 21.06 -16.33 1.19
CA ARG A 31 22.21 -17.17 0.83
C ARG A 31 22.47 -17.32 -0.67
N TYR A 32 21.50 -16.96 -1.51
CA TYR A 32 21.60 -17.09 -2.97
C TYR A 32 22.21 -15.86 -3.64
N TRP A 33 22.50 -14.80 -2.87
CA TRP A 33 22.96 -13.52 -3.39
C TRP A 33 24.32 -13.16 -2.80
N HIS A 34 25.19 -12.67 -3.67
CA HIS A 34 26.49 -12.13 -3.31
C HIS A 34 26.45 -10.60 -3.35
N VAL A 35 27.09 -9.95 -2.36
CA VAL A 35 27.15 -8.49 -2.25
C VAL A 35 28.46 -8.00 -2.83
N ILE A 36 28.38 -6.99 -3.69
CA ILE A 36 29.53 -6.19 -4.14
C ILE A 36 29.24 -4.74 -3.75
N ALA A 37 30.11 -4.13 -2.96
CA ALA A 37 29.97 -2.73 -2.58
C ALA A 37 30.51 -1.84 -3.71
N SER A 38 29.65 -1.02 -4.30
CA SER A 38 29.99 -0.14 -5.43
C SER A 38 30.16 1.32 -5.01
N GLY A 39 29.60 1.73 -3.87
CA GLY A 39 29.69 3.09 -3.35
C GLY A 39 29.08 3.27 -1.96
N VAL A 40 28.93 4.51 -1.51
CA VAL A 40 28.34 4.82 -0.20
C VAL A 40 26.87 4.40 -0.18
N GLN A 41 26.55 3.38 0.63
CA GLN A 41 25.21 2.78 0.72
C GLN A 41 24.65 2.28 -0.64
N GLN A 42 25.54 1.93 -1.57
CA GLN A 42 25.23 1.42 -2.89
C GLN A 42 25.87 0.05 -3.09
N PHE A 43 25.06 -0.92 -3.47
CA PHE A 43 25.47 -2.30 -3.58
C PHE A 43 24.92 -2.95 -4.83
N GLU A 44 25.76 -3.76 -5.46
CA GLU A 44 25.38 -4.65 -6.54
C GLU A 44 25.13 -6.04 -5.94
N MET A 45 23.91 -6.56 -6.12
CA MET A 45 23.52 -7.91 -5.73
C MET A 45 23.68 -8.84 -6.92
N ARG A 46 24.58 -9.81 -6.81
CA ARG A 46 24.89 -10.75 -7.88
C ARG A 46 24.42 -12.15 -7.53
N SER A 47 23.69 -12.76 -8.45
CA SER A 47 23.40 -14.20 -8.52
C SER A 47 24.09 -14.78 -9.75
N VAL A 48 23.93 -16.08 -10.00
CA VAL A 48 24.56 -16.77 -11.14
C VAL A 48 24.12 -16.18 -12.47
N HIS A 49 22.89 -15.70 -12.57
CA HIS A 49 22.28 -15.23 -13.83
C HIS A 49 21.73 -13.80 -13.77
N GLU A 50 21.76 -13.16 -12.60
CA GLU A 50 21.06 -11.90 -12.38
C GLU A 50 21.91 -10.94 -11.57
N VAL A 51 21.77 -9.65 -11.87
CA VAL A 51 22.42 -8.56 -11.17
C VAL A 51 21.39 -7.48 -10.87
N TYR A 52 21.38 -6.99 -9.63
CA TYR A 52 20.47 -5.94 -9.19
C TYR A 52 21.17 -4.89 -8.35
N ASP A 53 20.99 -3.62 -8.70
CA ASP A 53 21.48 -2.50 -7.89
C ASP A 53 20.53 -2.21 -6.73
N VAL A 54 21.13 -1.91 -5.58
CA VAL A 54 20.45 -1.56 -4.33
C VAL A 54 21.02 -0.25 -3.80
N TYR A 55 20.13 0.69 -3.54
CA TYR A 55 20.41 2.00 -2.94
C TYR A 55 19.71 2.09 -1.58
N LEU A 56 20.45 1.90 -0.48
CA LEU A 56 19.86 1.87 0.86
C LEU A 56 19.37 3.24 1.32
N ASN A 57 20.11 4.31 0.98
CA ASN A 57 19.73 5.69 1.27
C ASN A 57 18.36 6.08 0.69
N GLN A 58 18.08 5.64 -0.53
CA GLN A 58 16.83 5.91 -1.24
C GLN A 58 15.76 4.85 -0.97
N ARG A 59 16.08 3.80 -0.21
CA ARG A 59 15.21 2.63 0.00
C ARG A 59 14.72 2.04 -1.33
N ALA A 60 15.62 1.92 -2.28
CA ALA A 60 15.32 1.55 -3.66
C ALA A 60 16.13 0.32 -4.10
N CYS A 61 15.51 -0.53 -4.90
CA CYS A 61 16.17 -1.65 -5.57
C CYS A 61 15.75 -1.70 -7.04
N ALA A 62 16.66 -2.11 -7.92
CA ALA A 62 16.39 -2.31 -9.34
C ALA A 62 15.22 -3.29 -9.60
N CYS A 63 14.98 -4.26 -8.71
CA CYS A 63 13.83 -5.16 -8.83
C CYS A 63 12.47 -4.51 -8.55
N ARG A 64 12.45 -3.24 -8.09
CA ARG A 64 11.26 -2.44 -7.75
C ARG A 64 10.36 -2.97 -6.64
N GLY A 65 10.62 -4.18 -6.12
CA GLY A 65 9.80 -4.82 -5.10
C GLY A 65 9.73 -4.02 -3.81
N TRP A 66 10.83 -3.35 -3.42
CA TRP A 66 10.86 -2.54 -2.20
C TRP A 66 9.99 -1.28 -2.35
N GLN A 67 10.09 -0.59 -3.48
CA GLN A 67 9.33 0.63 -3.76
C GLN A 67 7.82 0.35 -3.85
N LEU A 68 7.44 -0.79 -4.43
CA LEU A 68 6.03 -1.19 -4.55
C LEU A 68 5.44 -1.65 -3.22
N CYS A 69 6.17 -2.47 -2.47
CA CYS A 69 5.63 -3.08 -1.26
C CYS A 69 5.84 -2.22 -0.01
N GLY A 70 6.85 -1.34 0.01
CA GLY A 70 7.35 -0.69 1.23
C GLY A 70 8.07 -1.64 2.19
N ILE A 71 8.40 -2.86 1.75
CA ILE A 71 9.09 -3.87 2.54
C ILE A 71 10.39 -4.19 1.80
N PRO A 72 11.56 -4.22 2.47
CA PRO A 72 12.81 -4.60 1.84
C PRO A 72 12.67 -5.92 1.08
N CYS A 73 13.05 -5.91 -0.20
CA CYS A 73 13.14 -7.13 -1.00
C CYS A 73 14.35 -7.97 -0.57
N VAL A 74 14.47 -9.20 -1.07
CA VAL A 74 15.62 -10.08 -0.74
C VAL A 74 16.96 -9.37 -1.01
N HIS A 75 17.11 -8.69 -2.15
CA HIS A 75 18.31 -7.94 -2.51
C HIS A 75 18.67 -6.87 -1.46
N ALA A 76 17.69 -6.07 -1.05
CA ALA A 76 17.87 -5.05 -0.02
C ALA A 76 18.21 -5.67 1.34
N MET A 77 17.56 -6.78 1.70
CA MET A 77 17.84 -7.47 2.95
C MET A 77 19.28 -7.99 3.02
N VAL A 78 19.85 -8.47 1.91
CA VAL A 78 21.24 -8.92 1.85
C VAL A 78 22.17 -7.72 2.08
N ALA A 79 21.94 -6.60 1.40
CA ALA A 79 22.72 -5.37 1.59
C ALA A 79 22.66 -4.84 3.04
N ILE A 80 21.47 -4.83 3.65
CA ILE A 80 21.28 -4.41 5.05
C ILE A 80 22.02 -5.38 5.99
N SER A 81 21.93 -6.68 5.72
CA SER A 81 22.59 -7.71 6.53
C SER A 81 24.12 -7.63 6.41
N TYR A 82 24.64 -7.24 5.24
CA TYR A 82 26.08 -6.99 5.03
C TYR A 82 26.60 -5.83 5.88
N LEU A 83 25.78 -4.80 6.11
CA LEU A 83 26.09 -3.71 7.03
C LEU A 83 25.84 -4.05 8.52
N ASN A 84 25.39 -5.26 8.82
CA ASN A 84 24.98 -5.69 10.16
C ASN A 84 23.90 -4.78 10.80
N GLU A 85 23.03 -4.23 9.96
CA GLU A 85 21.91 -3.39 10.38
C GLU A 85 20.60 -4.18 10.49
N ASN A 86 19.61 -3.62 11.18
CA ASN A 86 18.33 -4.28 11.34
C ASN A 86 17.38 -3.98 10.17
N VAL A 87 16.97 -5.03 9.47
CA VAL A 87 16.02 -4.96 8.33
C VAL A 87 14.69 -4.29 8.70
N GLU A 88 14.25 -4.41 9.96
CA GLU A 88 12.97 -3.86 10.39
C GLU A 88 12.93 -2.32 10.35
N ASP A 89 14.09 -1.65 10.45
CA ASP A 89 14.20 -0.19 10.42
C ASP A 89 14.01 0.40 9.01
N TYR A 90 14.20 -0.47 8.01
CA TYR A 90 14.05 -0.17 6.59
C TYR A 90 12.63 -0.41 6.05
N VAL A 91 11.75 -0.98 6.86
CA VAL A 91 10.33 -1.15 6.54
C VAL A 91 9.63 0.20 6.53
N ALA A 92 8.67 0.37 5.62
CA ALA A 92 7.86 1.59 5.53
C ALA A 92 7.04 1.82 6.80
N THR A 93 6.86 3.10 7.15
CA THR A 93 6.24 3.55 8.40
C THR A 93 4.79 3.09 8.56
N TRP A 94 4.05 2.87 7.48
CA TRP A 94 2.66 2.41 7.52
C TRP A 94 2.48 0.97 8.00
N PHE A 95 3.54 0.16 8.02
CA PHE A 95 3.52 -1.18 8.61
C PHE A 95 3.88 -1.21 10.10
N ARG A 96 4.16 -0.06 10.71
CA ARG A 96 4.41 0.02 12.15
C ARG A 96 3.12 -0.28 12.93
N THR A 97 3.26 -0.96 14.06
CA THR A 97 2.14 -1.31 14.94
C THR A 97 1.38 -0.07 15.41
N GLN A 98 2.09 1.04 15.64
CA GLN A 98 1.48 2.33 15.98
C GLN A 98 0.53 2.83 14.87
N MET A 99 0.94 2.75 13.60
CA MET A 99 0.10 3.19 12.49
C MET A 99 -1.12 2.29 12.34
N PHE A 100 -0.95 0.98 12.50
CA PHE A 100 -2.07 0.05 12.56
C PHE A 100 -3.06 0.42 13.68
N GLY A 101 -2.57 0.73 14.88
CA GLY A 101 -3.38 1.19 15.99
C GLY A 101 -4.16 2.47 15.66
N ASN A 102 -3.53 3.42 14.98
CA ASN A 102 -4.17 4.66 14.54
C ASN A 102 -5.28 4.39 13.51
N CYS A 103 -5.02 3.54 12.51
CA CYS A 103 -6.00 3.18 11.48
C CYS A 103 -7.27 2.54 12.07
N TYR A 104 -7.12 1.72 13.11
CA TYR A 104 -8.25 1.01 13.75
C TYR A 104 -8.66 1.62 15.09
N LYS A 105 -8.21 2.86 15.41
CA LYS A 105 -8.52 3.55 16.66
C LYS A 105 -10.04 3.73 16.84
N TYR A 106 -10.67 4.22 15.78
CA TYR A 106 -12.10 4.51 15.74
C TYR A 106 -12.88 3.28 15.27
N THR A 107 -14.01 3.01 15.93
CA THR A 107 -14.90 1.92 15.56
C THR A 107 -15.99 2.46 14.66
N ILE A 108 -16.17 1.86 13.48
CA ILE A 108 -17.34 2.12 12.65
C ILE A 108 -18.57 1.65 13.43
N LYS A 109 -19.50 2.57 13.70
CA LYS A 109 -20.76 2.24 14.36
C LYS A 109 -21.53 1.26 13.46
N PRO A 110 -22.11 0.19 14.03
CA PRO A 110 -22.96 -0.68 13.23
C PRO A 110 -24.08 0.16 12.62
N LEU A 111 -24.32 -0.01 11.32
CA LEU A 111 -25.47 0.57 10.66
C LEU A 111 -26.61 -0.45 10.77
N ASN A 112 -27.81 0.06 11.07
CA ASN A 112 -29.01 -0.74 10.97
C ASN A 112 -29.14 -1.35 9.56
N GLY A 113 -29.81 -2.50 9.48
CA GLY A 113 -30.18 -3.12 8.21
C GLY A 113 -30.98 -2.14 7.34
N SER A 114 -31.01 -2.38 6.02
CA SER A 114 -31.66 -1.49 5.04
C SER A 114 -33.04 -1.01 5.48
N GLU A 115 -33.83 -1.92 6.04
CA GLU A 115 -35.21 -1.69 6.48
C GLU A 115 -35.36 -0.69 7.64
N MET A 116 -34.34 -0.60 8.51
CA MET A 116 -34.36 0.24 9.71
C MET A 116 -33.45 1.47 9.56
N ARG A 117 -33.00 1.75 8.33
CA ARG A 117 -32.29 2.99 8.01
C ARG A 117 -33.31 4.11 7.84
N PRO A 118 -33.02 5.32 8.35
CA PRO A 118 -33.87 6.46 8.09
C PRO A 118 -34.01 6.69 6.57
N SER A 119 -35.21 6.95 6.09
CA SER A 119 -35.51 7.18 4.66
C SER A 119 -34.67 8.31 4.03
N TYR A 120 -34.16 9.24 4.84
CA TYR A 120 -33.25 10.28 4.40
C TYR A 120 -31.82 9.79 4.09
N MET A 121 -31.37 8.68 4.68
CA MET A 121 -30.07 8.06 4.33
C MET A 121 -30.11 7.32 2.99
N SER A 122 -31.29 6.88 2.57
CA SER A 122 -31.54 6.33 1.22
C SER A 122 -31.46 7.40 0.12
N ARG A 123 -31.42 8.68 0.51
CA ARG A 123 -31.37 9.83 -0.40
C ARG A 123 -29.96 10.40 -0.58
N THR A 124 -28.92 9.60 -0.30
CA THR A 124 -27.60 9.93 -0.84
C THR A 124 -27.66 9.63 -2.33
N ILE A 125 -27.94 10.66 -3.12
CA ILE A 125 -27.70 10.65 -4.56
C ILE A 125 -26.23 10.23 -4.70
N PHE A 126 -25.99 9.00 -5.17
CA PHE A 126 -24.75 8.69 -5.87
C PHE A 126 -24.76 9.65 -7.05
N VAL A 127 -24.14 10.82 -6.88
CA VAL A 127 -23.82 11.66 -8.02
C VAL A 127 -22.76 10.85 -8.73
N ALA A 128 -23.20 10.02 -9.69
CA ALA A 128 -22.29 9.37 -10.61
C ALA A 128 -21.36 10.46 -11.16
N PRO A 129 -20.05 10.22 -11.29
CA PRO A 129 -19.06 11.22 -11.68
C PRO A 129 -19.17 11.63 -13.17
N GLY A 130 -20.39 11.79 -13.68
CA GLY A 130 -20.71 12.24 -15.03
C GLY A 130 -21.47 13.57 -15.08
N SER A 131 -21.93 14.14 -13.96
CA SER A 131 -22.67 15.42 -13.96
C SER A 131 -21.78 16.67 -13.85
N TRP A 132 -20.47 16.51 -13.67
CA TRP A 132 -19.51 17.62 -13.55
C TRP A 132 -18.85 18.03 -14.88
N TYR A 133 -19.13 17.31 -15.96
CA TYR A 133 -18.53 17.56 -17.27
C TYR A 133 -19.54 18.24 -18.21
N PRO A 134 -19.33 19.49 -18.65
CA PRO A 134 -20.29 20.25 -19.46
C PRO A 134 -20.53 19.71 -20.88
N TRP A 135 -19.79 18.70 -21.35
CA TRP A 135 -19.79 18.29 -22.76
C TRP A 135 -20.76 17.15 -23.12
N THR A 136 -21.54 16.61 -22.18
CA THR A 136 -22.48 15.49 -22.44
C THR A 136 -23.90 15.94 -22.78
N ARG A 137 -24.09 17.16 -23.28
CA ARG A 137 -25.39 17.57 -23.84
C ARG A 137 -25.53 16.99 -25.25
N ARG A 138 -26.07 15.77 -25.34
CA ARG A 138 -26.57 15.21 -26.60
C ARG A 138 -27.71 16.11 -27.11
N VAL A 139 -27.51 16.74 -28.25
CA VAL A 139 -28.54 17.53 -28.95
C VAL A 139 -29.51 16.58 -29.65
N GLU A 140 -30.59 16.22 -28.97
CA GLU A 140 -31.73 15.55 -29.60
C GLU A 140 -32.88 16.55 -29.77
N GLY A 141 -33.22 16.87 -31.03
CA GLY A 141 -34.55 17.31 -31.42
C GLY A 141 -34.75 18.79 -31.75
N LEU A 142 -34.19 19.29 -32.86
CA LEU A 142 -34.75 20.42 -33.59
C LEU A 142 -35.65 19.89 -34.72
N THR A 143 -36.87 19.48 -34.37
CA THR A 143 -37.97 19.36 -35.33
C THR A 143 -39.23 19.95 -34.71
N ARG A 144 -39.52 21.23 -35.00
CA ARG A 144 -40.89 21.76 -34.96
C ARG A 144 -41.11 22.78 -36.06
N ARG A 145 -42.03 22.39 -36.95
CA ARG A 145 -43.14 23.17 -37.52
C ARG A 145 -42.82 24.58 -38.04
N VAL A 146 -42.73 24.68 -39.36
CA VAL A 146 -43.20 25.84 -40.12
C VAL A 146 -44.68 25.62 -40.44
N GLU A 147 -45.56 26.43 -39.86
CA GLU A 147 -46.88 26.74 -40.42
C GLU A 147 -47.18 28.23 -40.18
N ALA A 148 -47.85 28.80 -41.18
CA ALA A 148 -48.53 30.10 -41.24
C ALA A 148 -47.69 31.37 -41.55
N GLY A 149 -47.87 31.84 -42.78
CA GLY A 149 -47.42 33.09 -43.38
C GLY A 149 -47.74 33.07 -44.86
#